data_AF-A0AAD6VEH2-F1
#
_entry.id   AF-A0AAD6VEH2-F1
#
_cell.length_a   1.000
_cell.length_b   1.000
_cell.length_c   1.000
_cell.angle_alpha   90.00
_cell.angle_beta   90.00
_cell.angle_gamma   90.00
#
_symmetry.space_group_name_H-M   'P 1'
#
loop_
_entity.id
_entity.type
_entity.pdbx_description
1 polymer ?
#
loop_
_entity_poly.entity_id
_entity_poly.type
_entity_poly.pdbx_seq_one_letter_code
_entity_poly.pdbx_strand_id
1 'polypeptide(L)'
;RTTIGDSVVTVCQCPLSRPDGACVHQQFLTDYGEELFPLDAAFTNDGNQDTVLFSRQELQEDVSLNHFSSTSPNSRSLGGRVIVEYTGNDLGTGRWVCAKDSGNHRLVQIDPSATDQTVSDSSITVDYFEPRRLFNSSQPILRMECTVYGLYRAWATSIELQACSNSRCRHRLIGPDGREHGIFNYNNRKLFTHDLLDEYTAAYTSSETPFSAWVSVLSRRYKLHSGAHSFVTAEVFRGVWFAYVKLQYLDGSMMCPRCGPSPENTIWDGVTLAFNRKHLLPTLEPPTTMQPESVERTTTRYISNQQLLEDRKVRRLVRRVITGTPLTMESLKKGVPPGAQEEADAEGEDEEDDEDDEQAEATQRGSRSERAIARARSEMLERLDALPAATEGLKRICPSLGALFDDKFGVSTVAQSNVAPNVYRRFFIQISAEESVLQMTTKPALDALEAFITAPTHRNASILVEIPAVHELLSYEKGLGNAFPEITMDVCRWILNRGRAVLNSLVKGPQPPKMPDSSVEKPWQQV
;
A
#
# COMPACT_ATOMS: atom_id res chain seq x y z
N ARG A 1 7.93 -29.66 -30.47
CA ARG A 1 8.04 -30.36 -31.77
C ARG A 1 8.90 -29.49 -32.67
N THR A 2 9.92 -30.05 -33.29
CA THR A 2 10.83 -29.31 -34.18
C THR A 2 10.87 -30.05 -35.51
N THR A 3 10.68 -29.35 -36.61
CA THR A 3 10.84 -29.88 -37.96
C THR A 3 12.32 -29.92 -38.31
N ILE A 4 12.83 -31.10 -38.63
CA ILE A 4 14.17 -31.30 -39.19
C ILE A 4 13.94 -31.95 -40.56
N GLY A 5 14.08 -31.17 -41.63
CA GLY A 5 13.62 -31.55 -42.97
C GLY A 5 12.11 -31.76 -43.01
N ASP A 6 11.66 -32.81 -43.70
CA ASP A 6 10.23 -33.19 -43.81
C ASP A 6 9.71 -33.99 -42.60
N SER A 7 10.55 -34.19 -41.57
CA SER A 7 10.21 -35.00 -40.40
C SER A 7 10.02 -34.15 -39.14
N VAL A 8 8.91 -34.38 -38.44
CA VAL A 8 8.61 -33.74 -37.15
C VAL A 8 9.22 -34.57 -36.04
N VAL A 9 10.23 -34.02 -35.36
CA VAL A 9 10.88 -34.66 -34.21
C VAL A 9 10.33 -34.05 -32.91
N THR A 10 9.83 -34.89 -32.02
CA THR A 10 9.39 -34.46 -30.68
C THR A 10 10.54 -34.61 -29.70
N VAL A 11 11.13 -33.50 -29.25
CA VAL A 11 12.14 -33.50 -28.18
C VAL A 11 11.47 -33.07 -26.89
N CYS A 12 11.60 -33.89 -25.84
CA CYS A 12 11.13 -33.55 -24.50
C CYS A 12 12.33 -33.30 -23.59
N GLN A 13 12.30 -32.24 -22.78
CA GLN A 13 13.35 -31.95 -21.79
C GLN A 13 13.02 -32.48 -20.38
N CYS A 14 11.99 -33.33 -20.27
CA CYS A 14 11.67 -33.90 -18.97
C CYS A 14 12.82 -34.82 -18.50
N PRO A 15 13.03 -34.98 -17.18
CA PRO A 15 14.14 -35.79 -16.65
C PRO A 15 14.12 -37.26 -17.11
N LEU A 16 13.00 -37.73 -17.65
CA LEU A 16 12.78 -39.09 -18.14
C LEU A 16 13.05 -39.25 -19.65
N SER A 17 13.43 -38.19 -20.39
CA SER A 17 13.81 -38.30 -21.79
C SER A 17 15.18 -38.98 -21.91
N ARG A 18 15.19 -40.31 -22.04
CA ARG A 18 16.40 -41.05 -22.37
C ARG A 18 16.64 -41.01 -23.89
N PRO A 19 17.88 -41.14 -24.37
CA PRO A 19 18.18 -41.20 -25.80
C PRO A 19 17.49 -42.39 -26.50
N ASP A 20 17.12 -43.42 -25.75
CA ASP A 20 16.68 -44.72 -26.29
C ASP A 20 15.19 -45.04 -26.03
N GLY A 21 14.43 -44.13 -25.41
CA GLY A 21 13.04 -44.41 -25.03
C GLY A 21 12.18 -43.15 -24.88
N ALA A 22 11.03 -43.15 -25.55
CA ALA A 22 10.07 -42.06 -25.52
C ALA A 22 9.49 -41.90 -24.11
N CYS A 23 9.67 -40.73 -23.51
CA CYS A 23 8.95 -40.39 -22.28
C CYS A 23 7.45 -40.23 -22.57
N VAL A 24 6.59 -40.33 -21.55
CA VAL A 24 5.13 -40.23 -21.74
C VAL A 24 4.72 -38.93 -22.44
N HIS A 25 5.47 -37.84 -22.25
CA HIS A 25 5.24 -36.57 -22.94
C HIS A 25 5.59 -36.64 -24.43
N GLN A 26 6.68 -37.34 -24.78
CA GLN A 26 7.05 -37.58 -26.18
C GLN A 26 6.00 -38.46 -26.85
N GLN A 27 5.53 -39.49 -26.17
CA GLN A 27 4.53 -40.41 -26.71
C GLN A 27 3.16 -39.73 -26.84
N PHE A 28 2.73 -39.01 -25.80
CA PHE A 28 1.50 -38.22 -25.83
C PHE A 28 1.52 -37.15 -26.94
N LEU A 29 2.62 -36.42 -27.09
CA LEU A 29 2.78 -35.44 -28.16
C LEU A 29 2.96 -36.11 -29.53
N THR A 30 3.34 -37.38 -29.61
CA THR A 30 3.39 -38.11 -30.89
C THR A 30 1.99 -38.57 -31.28
N ASP A 31 1.26 -39.14 -30.33
CA ASP A 31 -0.03 -39.79 -30.56
C ASP A 31 -1.18 -38.77 -30.72
N TYR A 32 -1.16 -37.67 -29.97
CA TYR A 32 -2.27 -36.70 -29.92
C TYR A 32 -1.88 -35.28 -30.35
N GLY A 33 -0.61 -35.04 -30.65
CA GLY A 33 -0.12 -33.68 -30.81
C GLY A 33 -0.64 -32.95 -32.04
N GLU A 34 -0.99 -33.64 -33.14
CA GLU A 34 -1.58 -32.98 -34.32
C GLU A 34 -3.06 -32.62 -34.12
N GLU A 35 -3.80 -33.43 -33.36
CA GLU A 35 -5.22 -33.21 -33.08
C GLU A 35 -5.43 -32.13 -32.00
N LEU A 36 -4.61 -32.16 -30.95
CA LEU A 36 -4.77 -31.26 -29.79
C LEU A 36 -3.96 -29.96 -29.92
N PHE A 37 -2.88 -29.96 -30.71
CA PHE A 37 -1.98 -28.81 -30.88
C PHE A 37 -1.63 -28.62 -32.36
N PRO A 38 -2.61 -28.29 -33.23
CA PRO A 38 -2.34 -28.04 -34.63
C PRO A 38 -1.30 -26.92 -34.77
N LEU A 39 -0.28 -27.18 -35.59
CA LEU A 39 0.78 -26.22 -35.87
C LEU A 39 0.22 -25.11 -36.77
N ASP A 40 -0.42 -24.11 -36.16
CA ASP A 40 -0.68 -22.86 -36.85
C ASP A 40 0.66 -22.17 -37.14
N ALA A 41 0.84 -21.76 -38.40
CA ALA A 41 2.07 -21.19 -38.95
C ALA A 41 2.54 -19.87 -38.31
N ALA A 42 1.86 -19.40 -37.25
CA ALA A 42 2.16 -18.17 -36.54
C ALA A 42 3.04 -18.34 -35.29
N PHE A 43 3.38 -19.58 -34.87
CA PHE A 43 4.05 -19.85 -33.59
C PHE A 43 5.47 -20.41 -33.68
N THR A 44 6.24 -20.10 -34.74
CA THR A 44 7.66 -20.48 -34.79
C THR A 44 8.58 -19.31 -34.42
N ASN A 45 9.39 -19.53 -33.37
CA ASN A 45 10.40 -18.67 -32.69
C ASN A 45 9.82 -17.62 -31.72
N ASP A 46 10.26 -17.44 -30.46
CA ASP A 46 11.46 -17.92 -29.79
C ASP A 46 11.29 -17.89 -28.24
N GLY A 47 12.17 -18.60 -27.53
CA GLY A 47 12.16 -18.67 -26.07
C GLY A 47 12.68 -17.41 -25.38
N ASN A 48 11.77 -16.52 -24.98
CA ASN A 48 11.82 -15.70 -23.76
C ASN A 48 13.20 -15.05 -23.40
N GLN A 49 13.73 -14.25 -24.32
CA GLN A 49 14.72 -13.17 -24.08
C GLN A 49 14.22 -11.86 -24.67
N ASP A 50 12.91 -11.59 -24.56
CA ASP A 50 12.31 -10.53 -25.35
C ASP A 50 12.80 -9.16 -24.90
N THR A 51 13.52 -8.52 -25.81
CA THR A 51 13.80 -7.10 -25.77
C THR A 51 12.48 -6.38 -25.99
N VAL A 52 11.97 -5.70 -24.95
CA VAL A 52 10.71 -4.99 -25.02
C VAL A 52 10.99 -3.57 -25.48
N LEU A 53 10.67 -3.26 -26.73
CA LEU A 53 10.74 -1.91 -27.28
C LEU A 53 9.60 -1.06 -26.71
N PHE A 54 9.96 0.00 -25.98
CA PHE A 54 9.00 0.94 -25.39
C PHE A 54 8.67 2.07 -26.36
N SER A 55 9.69 2.61 -27.03
CA SER A 55 9.51 3.69 -27.98
C SER A 55 10.61 3.69 -29.04
N ARG A 56 10.24 4.13 -30.24
CA ARG A 56 11.15 4.41 -31.35
C ARG A 56 10.76 5.75 -31.96
N GLN A 57 11.71 6.65 -32.10
CA GLN A 57 11.55 7.96 -32.70
C GLN A 57 12.59 8.14 -33.81
N GLU A 58 12.13 8.45 -35.01
CA GLU A 58 13.01 8.74 -36.13
C GLU A 58 13.60 10.15 -35.99
N LEU A 59 14.93 10.28 -36.06
CA LEU A 59 15.63 11.56 -35.94
C LEU A 59 16.10 12.08 -37.31
N GLN A 60 16.68 11.20 -38.13
CA GLN A 60 17.16 11.46 -39.49
C GLN A 60 17.02 10.18 -40.33
N GLU A 61 17.24 10.28 -41.65
CA GLU A 61 17.26 9.13 -42.56
C GLU A 61 18.26 8.08 -42.01
N ASP A 62 17.75 6.87 -41.75
CA ASP A 62 18.46 5.75 -41.12
C ASP A 62 18.97 5.96 -39.68
N VAL A 63 18.53 6.99 -38.94
CA VAL A 63 18.89 7.18 -37.52
C VAL A 63 17.64 7.31 -36.65
N SER A 64 17.48 6.36 -35.72
CA SER A 64 16.38 6.33 -34.75
C SER A 64 16.90 6.39 -33.31
N LEU A 65 16.15 7.07 -32.45
CA LEU A 65 16.25 6.97 -31.00
C LEU A 65 15.29 5.88 -30.52
N ASN A 66 15.83 4.85 -29.87
CA ASN A 66 15.10 3.69 -29.38
C ASN A 66 15.24 3.60 -27.86
N HIS A 67 14.12 3.37 -27.17
CA HIS A 67 14.12 2.98 -25.76
C HIS A 67 13.55 1.57 -25.64
N PHE A 68 14.32 0.66 -25.08
CA PHE A 68 13.88 -0.71 -24.88
C PHE A 68 14.43 -1.28 -23.58
N SER A 69 13.71 -2.24 -22.99
CA SER A 69 14.28 -3.05 -21.93
C SER A 69 14.91 -4.29 -22.53
N SER A 70 16.14 -4.54 -22.15
CA SER A 70 16.79 -5.82 -22.40
C SER A 70 17.02 -6.51 -21.07
N THR A 71 16.82 -7.82 -21.03
CA THR A 71 17.16 -8.63 -19.85
C THR A 71 18.66 -8.72 -19.75
N SER A 72 19.23 -8.36 -18.60
CA SER A 72 20.61 -8.76 -18.32
C SER A 72 20.69 -10.29 -18.36
N PRO A 73 21.71 -10.88 -19.01
CA PRO A 73 21.92 -12.32 -19.00
C PRO A 73 21.95 -12.93 -17.59
N ASN A 74 22.24 -12.09 -16.58
CA ASN A 74 22.45 -12.44 -15.19
C ASN A 74 21.20 -12.32 -14.29
N SER A 75 20.01 -12.02 -14.83
CA SER A 75 18.80 -11.90 -14.00
C SER A 75 17.51 -12.35 -14.68
N ARG A 76 16.84 -13.31 -14.04
CA ARG A 76 15.45 -13.70 -14.33
C ARG A 76 14.41 -12.98 -13.47
N SER A 77 14.84 -12.02 -12.64
CA SER A 77 13.94 -11.11 -11.90
C SER A 77 13.73 -9.80 -12.65
N LEU A 78 12.57 -9.15 -12.49
CA LEU A 78 12.30 -7.81 -13.03
C LEU A 78 13.37 -6.77 -12.62
N GLY A 79 14.08 -6.98 -11.50
CA GLY A 79 15.17 -6.11 -11.03
C GLY A 79 16.46 -6.15 -11.87
N GLY A 80 16.60 -7.10 -12.80
CA GLY A 80 17.77 -7.17 -13.68
C GLY A 80 17.50 -6.95 -15.16
N ARG A 81 16.31 -6.45 -15.51
CA ARG A 81 16.15 -5.73 -16.76
C ARG A 81 16.89 -4.41 -16.69
N VAL A 82 17.42 -4.00 -17.82
CA VAL A 82 18.12 -2.74 -18.00
C VAL A 82 17.38 -1.97 -19.07
N ILE A 83 17.07 -0.70 -18.78
CA ILE A 83 16.57 0.21 -19.79
C ILE A 83 17.77 0.69 -20.60
N VAL A 84 17.68 0.47 -21.91
CA VAL A 84 18.68 0.86 -22.89
C VAL A 84 18.08 1.96 -23.74
N GLU A 85 18.80 3.07 -23.84
CA GLU A 85 18.58 4.11 -24.83
C GLU A 85 19.63 3.91 -25.94
N TYR A 86 19.16 3.78 -27.18
CA TYR A 86 20.00 3.57 -28.35
C TYR A 86 19.69 4.62 -29.41
N THR A 87 20.69 5.41 -29.82
CA THR A 87 20.59 6.35 -30.94
C THR A 87 21.47 5.88 -32.09
N GLY A 88 20.88 5.40 -33.18
CA GLY A 88 21.63 4.91 -34.33
C GLY A 88 20.76 4.23 -35.38
N ASN A 89 21.41 3.53 -36.31
CA ASN A 89 20.74 2.82 -37.40
C ASN A 89 20.30 1.40 -37.01
N ASP A 90 19.48 0.77 -37.85
CA ASP A 90 18.99 -0.60 -37.59
C ASP A 90 20.09 -1.68 -37.66
N LEU A 91 21.31 -1.31 -38.06
CA LEU A 91 22.48 -2.19 -38.03
C LEU A 91 23.18 -2.20 -36.66
N GLY A 92 22.65 -1.48 -35.66
CA GLY A 92 23.25 -1.38 -34.33
C GLY A 92 24.43 -0.40 -34.25
N THR A 93 24.70 0.34 -35.33
CA THR A 93 25.77 1.35 -35.40
C THR A 93 25.26 2.65 -34.79
N GLY A 94 25.76 3.03 -33.61
CA GLY A 94 25.26 4.22 -32.91
C GLY A 94 25.71 4.32 -31.47
N ARG A 95 25.08 5.22 -30.71
CA ARG A 95 25.35 5.45 -29.30
C ARG A 95 24.38 4.63 -28.45
N TRP A 96 24.93 3.86 -27.51
CA TRP A 96 24.19 3.06 -26.53
C TRP A 96 24.38 3.67 -25.14
N VAL A 97 23.29 3.86 -24.40
CA VAL A 97 23.30 4.34 -23.02
C VAL A 97 22.47 3.38 -22.17
N CYS A 98 23.10 2.83 -21.14
CA CYS A 98 22.51 1.85 -20.23
C CYS A 98 22.20 2.52 -18.89
N ALA A 99 20.98 2.37 -18.38
CA ALA A 99 20.56 2.98 -17.12
C ALA A 99 21.33 2.51 -15.87
N LYS A 100 22.13 1.44 -15.96
CA LYS A 100 22.96 0.91 -14.85
C LYS A 100 24.44 1.31 -14.95
N ASP A 101 24.84 2.05 -15.97
CA ASP A 101 26.23 2.44 -16.16
C ASP A 101 26.58 3.65 -15.26
N SER A 102 26.98 3.38 -14.01
CA SER A 102 27.59 4.38 -13.13
C SER A 102 29.04 4.59 -13.56
N GLY A 103 29.20 5.34 -14.66
CA GLY A 103 30.41 5.56 -15.45
C GLY A 103 31.75 5.22 -14.79
N ASN A 104 32.32 4.07 -15.18
CA ASN A 104 33.78 3.91 -15.29
C ASN A 104 34.29 2.64 -16.00
N HIS A 105 33.56 2.05 -16.96
CA HIS A 105 34.13 0.99 -17.79
C HIS A 105 33.78 1.18 -19.27
N ARG A 106 34.82 1.31 -20.12
CA ARG A 106 34.71 1.21 -21.57
C ARG A 106 34.21 -0.20 -21.94
N LEU A 107 33.07 -0.29 -22.62
CA LEU A 107 32.59 -1.54 -23.21
C LEU A 107 33.58 -2.03 -24.28
N VAL A 108 33.87 -3.33 -24.24
CA VAL A 108 34.59 -4.08 -25.27
C VAL A 108 33.64 -4.30 -26.44
N GLN A 109 34.08 -3.95 -27.65
CA GLN A 109 33.40 -4.23 -28.90
C GLN A 109 33.46 -5.73 -29.16
N ILE A 110 32.31 -6.42 -29.18
CA ILE A 110 32.22 -7.81 -29.64
C ILE A 110 31.92 -7.78 -31.14
N ASP A 111 32.89 -8.22 -31.94
CA ASP A 111 32.75 -8.44 -33.38
C ASP A 111 31.90 -9.71 -33.60
N PRO A 112 30.75 -9.64 -34.30
CA PRO A 112 29.90 -10.81 -34.55
C PRO A 112 30.50 -11.83 -35.54
N SER A 113 31.69 -11.59 -36.10
CA SER A 113 32.30 -12.42 -37.14
C SER A 113 33.53 -13.24 -36.71
N ALA A 114 33.97 -13.16 -35.46
CA ALA A 114 35.17 -13.87 -35.01
C ALA A 114 34.90 -15.35 -34.68
N THR A 115 35.26 -16.24 -35.62
CA THR A 115 35.34 -17.69 -35.37
C THR A 115 36.50 -18.06 -34.46
N ASP A 116 36.17 -18.91 -33.49
CA ASP A 116 36.98 -19.68 -32.55
C ASP A 116 38.44 -19.94 -32.97
N GLN A 117 39.39 -19.29 -32.28
CA GLN A 117 40.64 -19.89 -31.76
C GLN A 117 41.56 -18.85 -31.10
N THR A 118 42.02 -19.22 -29.89
CA THR A 118 43.17 -18.67 -29.13
C THR A 118 43.01 -17.37 -28.33
N VAL A 119 42.59 -17.48 -27.07
CA VAL A 119 43.23 -16.73 -25.96
C VAL A 119 43.25 -17.60 -24.70
N SER A 120 44.43 -17.64 -24.08
CA SER A 120 44.83 -18.44 -22.93
C SER A 120 44.18 -18.03 -21.61
N ASP A 121 43.92 -19.08 -20.83
CA ASP A 121 43.45 -19.15 -19.46
C ASP A 121 44.34 -18.36 -18.45
N SER A 122 43.73 -17.47 -17.67
CA SER A 122 44.20 -17.09 -16.33
C SER A 122 43.08 -16.50 -15.48
N SER A 123 42.28 -17.41 -14.92
CA SER A 123 41.72 -17.38 -13.55
C SER A 123 41.13 -16.07 -13.00
N ILE A 124 39.84 -15.85 -13.27
CA ILE A 124 38.89 -15.33 -12.27
C ILE A 124 37.62 -16.19 -12.38
N THR A 125 37.59 -17.31 -11.65
CA THR A 125 36.38 -18.12 -11.48
C THR A 125 35.47 -17.45 -10.46
N VAL A 126 34.45 -16.75 -10.96
CA VAL A 126 33.32 -16.29 -10.15
C VAL A 126 32.26 -17.40 -10.15
N ASP A 127 32.30 -18.26 -9.14
CA ASP A 127 31.28 -19.29 -8.85
C ASP A 127 29.92 -18.64 -8.55
N TYR A 128 29.05 -18.40 -9.55
CA TYR A 128 27.65 -18.02 -9.27
C TYR A 128 26.66 -18.51 -10.32
N PHE A 129 26.31 -19.79 -10.26
CA PHE A 129 24.97 -20.33 -10.54
C PHE A 129 24.84 -21.68 -9.84
N GLU A 130 24.71 -21.70 -8.51
CA GLU A 130 24.19 -22.92 -7.87
C GLU A 130 22.68 -22.99 -8.14
N PRO A 131 22.16 -24.07 -8.76
CA PRO A 131 20.72 -24.26 -8.90
C PRO A 131 20.06 -24.25 -7.52
N ARG A 132 18.80 -23.76 -7.43
CA ARG A 132 18.01 -23.88 -6.20
C ARG A 132 18.06 -25.35 -5.77
N ARG A 133 18.65 -25.61 -4.61
CA ARG A 133 18.77 -26.96 -4.07
C ARG A 133 17.35 -27.44 -3.76
N LEU A 134 16.93 -28.47 -4.48
CA LEU A 134 15.62 -29.06 -4.34
C LEU A 134 15.61 -30.01 -3.13
N PHE A 135 14.42 -30.29 -2.65
CA PHE A 135 14.17 -31.35 -1.68
C PHE A 135 14.89 -32.64 -2.12
N ASN A 136 15.57 -33.30 -1.18
CA ASN A 136 16.26 -34.57 -1.41
C ASN A 136 15.70 -35.62 -0.45
N SER A 137 15.00 -36.60 -1.01
CA SER A 137 14.32 -37.68 -0.29
C SER A 137 15.25 -38.59 0.53
N SER A 138 16.55 -38.53 0.31
CA SER A 138 17.54 -39.34 1.06
C SER A 138 18.09 -38.66 2.32
N GLN A 139 17.70 -37.42 2.59
CA GLN A 139 18.15 -36.65 3.76
C GLN A 139 17.09 -36.67 4.89
N PRO A 140 17.50 -36.44 6.15
CA PRO A 140 16.57 -36.43 7.27
C PRO A 140 15.53 -35.33 7.15
N ILE A 141 14.30 -35.67 7.54
CA ILE A 141 13.17 -34.76 7.61
C ILE A 141 13.00 -34.30 9.06
N LEU A 142 12.88 -33.00 9.26
CA LEU A 142 12.54 -32.36 10.53
C LEU A 142 11.04 -32.02 10.51
N ARG A 143 10.35 -32.25 11.62
CA ARG A 143 9.00 -31.72 11.82
C ARG A 143 9.08 -30.46 12.68
N MET A 144 8.40 -29.41 12.24
CA MET A 144 8.33 -28.13 12.94
C MET A 144 6.87 -27.69 13.05
N GLU A 145 6.52 -27.07 14.16
CA GLU A 145 5.20 -26.46 14.31
C GLU A 145 5.07 -25.21 13.42
N CYS A 146 3.86 -25.02 12.90
CA CYS A 146 3.52 -23.88 12.07
C CYS A 146 2.04 -23.52 12.22
N THR A 147 1.67 -22.32 11.79
CA THR A 147 0.30 -21.82 11.80
C THR A 147 -0.20 -21.65 10.39
N VAL A 148 -1.36 -22.25 10.08
CA VAL A 148 -2.07 -22.05 8.82
C VAL A 148 -3.17 -21.02 9.04
N TYR A 149 -3.12 -19.92 8.29
CA TYR A 149 -4.11 -18.85 8.29
C TYR A 149 -5.13 -19.10 7.18
N GLY A 150 -6.38 -19.38 7.58
CA GLY A 150 -7.52 -19.54 6.68
C GLY A 150 -8.43 -18.33 6.60
N LEU A 151 -9.56 -18.45 5.89
CA LEU A 151 -10.51 -17.33 5.75
C LEU A 151 -11.28 -16.99 7.05
N TYR A 152 -11.48 -17.99 7.92
CA TYR A 152 -12.33 -17.87 9.12
C TYR A 152 -11.56 -17.96 10.44
N ARG A 153 -10.46 -18.70 10.45
CA ARG A 153 -9.63 -18.97 11.63
C ARG A 153 -8.22 -19.37 11.21
N ALA A 154 -7.29 -19.27 12.14
CA ALA A 154 -5.98 -19.92 12.03
C ALA A 154 -5.93 -21.15 12.94
N TRP A 155 -5.09 -22.12 12.59
CA TRP A 155 -4.85 -23.32 13.37
C TRP A 155 -3.38 -23.72 13.34
N ALA A 156 -2.89 -24.23 14.47
CA ALA A 156 -1.58 -24.85 14.58
C ALA A 156 -1.57 -26.22 13.88
N THR A 157 -0.46 -26.54 13.23
CA THR A 157 -0.18 -27.84 12.64
C THR A 157 1.33 -28.08 12.60
N SER A 158 1.77 -29.20 12.06
CA SER A 158 3.18 -29.48 11.80
C SER A 158 3.49 -29.48 10.31
N ILE A 159 4.66 -29.00 9.93
CA ILE A 159 5.21 -29.07 8.57
C ILE A 159 6.49 -29.91 8.56
N GLU A 160 6.66 -30.69 7.48
CA GLU A 160 7.87 -31.47 7.23
C GLU A 160 8.87 -30.62 6.44
N LEU A 161 10.10 -30.52 6.96
CA LEU A 161 11.16 -29.67 6.46
C LEU A 161 12.45 -30.45 6.31
N GLN A 162 13.37 -29.92 5.51
CA GLN A 162 14.69 -30.48 5.32
C GLN A 162 15.77 -29.41 5.52
N ALA A 163 16.82 -29.71 6.26
CA ALA A 163 17.96 -28.80 6.40
C ALA A 163 18.68 -28.60 5.06
N CYS A 164 19.07 -27.36 4.77
CA CYS A 164 19.86 -27.05 3.57
C CYS A 164 21.22 -27.75 3.66
N SER A 165 21.55 -28.61 2.70
CA SER A 165 22.80 -29.39 2.71
C SER A 165 24.06 -28.57 2.44
N ASN A 166 23.93 -27.28 2.08
CA ASN A 166 25.06 -26.40 1.81
C ASN A 166 25.50 -25.69 3.11
N SER A 167 26.79 -25.75 3.40
CA SER A 167 27.40 -25.17 4.60
C SER A 167 27.15 -23.66 4.75
N ARG A 168 26.96 -22.94 3.64
CA ARG A 168 26.65 -21.50 3.60
C ARG A 168 25.19 -21.17 3.97
N CYS A 169 24.28 -22.16 3.96
CA CYS A 169 22.86 -21.99 4.26
C CYS A 169 22.39 -22.95 5.35
N ARG A 170 23.27 -23.49 6.20
CA ARG A 170 22.93 -24.52 7.21
C ARG A 170 21.75 -24.17 8.13
N HIS A 171 21.48 -22.87 8.31
CA HIS A 171 20.37 -22.35 9.12
C HIS A 171 19.03 -22.26 8.36
N ARG A 172 19.02 -22.52 7.04
CA ARG A 172 17.81 -22.47 6.21
C ARG A 172 17.17 -23.85 6.11
N LEU A 173 15.84 -23.84 6.13
CA LEU A 173 15.01 -25.03 6.01
C LEU A 173 14.28 -24.99 4.66
N ILE A 174 14.32 -26.11 3.95
CA ILE A 174 13.57 -26.35 2.71
C ILE A 174 12.22 -26.91 3.13
N GLY A 175 11.14 -26.20 2.83
CA GLY A 175 9.77 -26.66 3.08
C GLY A 175 9.00 -26.94 1.78
N PRO A 176 7.85 -27.62 1.87
CA PRO A 176 6.98 -27.87 0.74
C PRO A 176 6.40 -26.56 0.19
N ASP A 177 6.03 -26.54 -1.09
CA ASP A 177 5.36 -25.39 -1.68
C ASP A 177 3.92 -25.21 -1.17
N GLY A 178 3.27 -26.31 -0.80
CA GLY A 178 1.90 -26.37 -0.28
C GLY A 178 0.80 -26.29 -1.36
N ARG A 179 1.18 -26.19 -2.64
CA ARG A 179 0.25 -25.82 -3.73
C ARG A 179 -0.89 -26.81 -3.89
N GLU A 180 -0.59 -28.11 -3.84
CA GLU A 180 -1.58 -29.18 -3.99
C GLU A 180 -2.64 -29.19 -2.88
N HIS A 181 -2.34 -28.55 -1.75
CA HIS A 181 -3.23 -28.46 -0.60
C HIS A 181 -3.98 -27.12 -0.55
N GLY A 182 -3.81 -26.28 -1.56
CA GLY A 182 -4.32 -24.90 -1.54
C GLY A 182 -3.65 -24.06 -0.45
N ILE A 183 -2.38 -24.31 -0.16
CA ILE A 183 -1.63 -23.60 0.88
C ILE A 183 -0.40 -22.92 0.26
N PHE A 184 -0.25 -21.63 0.56
CA PHE A 184 0.92 -20.84 0.28
C PHE A 184 1.87 -20.83 1.49
N ASN A 185 3.04 -21.44 1.32
CA ASN A 185 4.09 -21.42 2.33
C ASN A 185 4.92 -20.12 2.26
N TYR A 186 4.69 -19.19 3.19
CA TYR A 186 5.41 -17.91 3.22
C TYR A 186 6.82 -18.04 3.80
N ASN A 187 6.99 -18.74 4.92
CA ASN A 187 8.28 -18.85 5.62
C ASN A 187 8.45 -20.10 6.52
N ASN A 188 7.78 -21.20 6.19
CA ASN A 188 7.72 -22.46 6.96
C ASN A 188 7.05 -22.38 8.34
N ARG A 189 6.88 -21.18 8.93
CA ARG A 189 6.15 -20.98 10.20
C ARG A 189 4.75 -20.43 9.98
N LYS A 190 4.58 -19.54 9.01
CA LYS A 190 3.31 -18.91 8.65
C LYS A 190 2.90 -19.39 7.26
N LEU A 191 1.81 -20.12 7.19
CA LEU A 191 1.24 -20.65 5.96
C LEU A 191 -0.14 -20.01 5.75
N PHE A 192 -0.55 -19.80 4.52
CA PHE A 192 -1.80 -19.11 4.20
C PHE A 192 -2.60 -19.93 3.19
N THR A 193 -3.89 -20.15 3.42
CA THR A 193 -4.73 -20.81 2.41
C THR A 193 -4.85 -19.93 1.17
N HIS A 194 -4.90 -20.53 -0.02
CA HIS A 194 -5.18 -19.82 -1.27
C HIS A 194 -6.53 -19.09 -1.18
N ASP A 195 -7.58 -19.73 -0.67
CA ASP A 195 -8.91 -19.11 -0.47
C ASP A 195 -8.84 -17.75 0.26
N LEU A 196 -8.02 -17.65 1.31
CA LEU A 196 -7.81 -16.40 2.04
C LEU A 196 -7.17 -15.30 1.17
N LEU A 197 -6.18 -15.68 0.35
CA LEU A 197 -5.41 -14.74 -0.47
C LEU A 197 -6.19 -14.35 -1.74
N ASP A 198 -6.93 -15.30 -2.31
CA ASP A 198 -7.80 -15.12 -3.46
C ASP A 198 -9.01 -14.26 -3.09
N GLU A 199 -9.61 -14.48 -1.92
CA GLU A 199 -10.69 -13.64 -1.42
C GLU A 199 -10.24 -12.18 -1.23
N TYR A 200 -9.05 -11.94 -0.68
CA TYR A 200 -8.53 -10.57 -0.63
C TYR A 200 -8.32 -9.99 -2.03
N THR A 201 -7.79 -10.78 -2.96
CA THR A 201 -7.61 -10.35 -4.35
C THR A 201 -8.96 -9.96 -4.97
N ALA A 202 -10.01 -10.74 -4.76
CA ALA A 202 -11.37 -10.44 -5.20
C ALA A 202 -11.95 -9.19 -4.51
N ALA A 203 -11.75 -9.04 -3.20
CA ALA A 203 -12.20 -7.86 -2.46
C ALA A 203 -11.51 -6.58 -2.96
N TYR A 204 -10.20 -6.65 -3.19
CA TYR A 204 -9.35 -5.57 -3.71
C TYR A 204 -9.70 -5.18 -5.15
N THR A 205 -10.02 -6.14 -6.02
CA THR A 205 -10.39 -5.85 -7.42
C THR A 205 -11.84 -5.42 -7.60
N SER A 206 -12.74 -5.86 -6.72
CA SER A 206 -14.16 -5.49 -6.77
C SER A 206 -14.47 -4.17 -6.07
N SER A 207 -13.70 -3.81 -5.05
CA SER A 207 -13.88 -2.60 -4.27
C SER A 207 -12.53 -2.10 -3.77
N GLU A 208 -12.33 -0.79 -3.68
CA GLU A 208 -11.12 -0.21 -3.09
C GLU A 208 -10.96 -0.65 -1.62
N THR A 209 -10.37 -1.82 -1.41
CA THR A 209 -10.21 -2.44 -0.10
C THR A 209 -8.74 -2.39 0.31
N PRO A 210 -8.34 -1.43 1.17
CA PRO A 210 -6.98 -1.39 1.70
C PRO A 210 -6.65 -2.62 2.55
N PHE A 211 -5.38 -3.02 2.57
CA PHE A 211 -4.88 -4.09 3.46
C PHE A 211 -5.31 -3.91 4.92
N SER A 212 -5.25 -2.68 5.46
CA SER A 212 -5.64 -2.38 6.83
C SER A 212 -7.12 -2.61 7.10
N ALA A 213 -7.98 -2.26 6.15
CA ALA A 213 -9.42 -2.49 6.23
C ALA A 213 -9.72 -4.00 6.18
N TRP A 214 -9.10 -4.72 5.24
CA TRP A 214 -9.24 -6.17 5.10
C TRP A 214 -8.81 -6.92 6.36
N VAL A 215 -7.60 -6.63 6.86
CA VAL A 215 -7.06 -7.21 8.09
C VAL A 215 -7.97 -6.91 9.28
N SER A 216 -8.51 -5.69 9.38
CA SER A 216 -9.47 -5.34 10.46
C SER A 216 -10.78 -6.16 10.39
N VAL A 217 -11.25 -6.49 9.19
CA VAL A 217 -12.41 -7.37 9.00
C VAL A 217 -12.07 -8.80 9.41
N LEU A 218 -10.93 -9.34 8.97
CA LEU A 218 -10.53 -10.70 9.32
C LEU A 218 -10.19 -10.88 10.79
N SER A 219 -9.52 -9.91 11.42
CA SER A 219 -9.26 -9.93 12.87
C SER A 219 -10.57 -9.98 13.67
N ARG A 220 -11.61 -9.24 13.25
CA ARG A 220 -12.94 -9.34 13.87
C ARG A 220 -13.59 -10.70 13.60
N ARG A 221 -13.47 -11.23 12.39
CA ARG A 221 -14.00 -12.56 12.03
C ARG A 221 -13.36 -13.67 12.86
N TYR A 222 -12.05 -13.62 13.09
CA TYR A 222 -11.32 -14.59 13.90
C TYR A 222 -11.78 -14.56 15.36
N LYS A 223 -12.01 -13.36 15.92
CA LYS A 223 -12.56 -13.19 17.27
C LYS A 223 -13.95 -13.84 17.42
N LEU A 224 -14.79 -13.76 16.39
CA LEU A 224 -16.13 -14.38 16.40
C LEU A 224 -16.10 -15.92 16.39
N HIS A 225 -15.07 -16.52 15.79
CA HIS A 225 -14.97 -17.98 15.67
C HIS A 225 -14.19 -18.63 16.83
N SER A 226 -13.93 -17.88 17.91
CA SER A 226 -13.18 -18.34 19.09
C SER A 226 -11.85 -19.04 18.73
N GLY A 227 -11.16 -18.53 17.70
CA GLY A 227 -9.86 -19.07 17.32
C GLY A 227 -8.82 -18.83 18.41
N ALA A 228 -8.01 -19.84 18.71
CA ALA A 228 -6.87 -19.71 19.62
C ALA A 228 -5.80 -18.72 19.12
N HIS A 229 -5.79 -18.40 17.83
CA HIS A 229 -4.83 -17.52 17.19
C HIS A 229 -5.51 -16.27 16.64
N SER A 230 -4.89 -15.11 16.86
CA SER A 230 -5.26 -13.86 16.18
C SER A 230 -4.86 -13.89 14.71
N PHE A 231 -5.53 -13.08 13.89
CA PHE A 231 -5.07 -12.85 12.53
C PHE A 231 -3.77 -12.02 12.53
N VAL A 232 -2.96 -12.13 11.47
CA VAL A 232 -1.69 -11.40 11.35
C VAL A 232 -1.89 -9.89 11.21
N THR A 233 -0.83 -9.12 11.45
CA THR A 233 -0.82 -7.66 11.22
C THR A 233 -0.94 -7.33 9.73
N ALA A 234 -1.37 -6.10 9.41
CA ALA A 234 -1.51 -5.65 8.04
C ALA A 234 -0.18 -5.62 7.27
N GLU A 235 0.94 -5.40 7.98
CA GLU A 235 2.27 -5.43 7.38
C GLU A 235 2.66 -6.84 6.93
N VAL A 236 2.47 -7.84 7.80
CA VAL A 236 2.74 -9.24 7.48
C VAL A 236 1.85 -9.71 6.34
N PHE A 237 0.53 -9.46 6.43
CA PHE A 237 -0.41 -9.87 5.39
C PHE A 237 -0.09 -9.23 4.02
N ARG A 238 0.28 -7.94 4.00
CA ARG A 238 0.74 -7.27 2.78
C ARG A 238 1.97 -7.95 2.17
N GLY A 239 2.96 -8.30 3.00
CA GLY A 239 4.16 -9.03 2.55
C GLY A 239 3.83 -10.41 1.96
N VAL A 240 2.92 -11.14 2.61
CA VAL A 240 2.43 -12.45 2.16
C VAL A 240 1.70 -12.34 0.83
N TRP A 241 0.75 -11.41 0.70
CA TRP A 241 -0.02 -11.26 -0.53
C TRP A 241 0.86 -10.85 -1.71
N PHE A 242 1.81 -9.92 -1.52
CA PHE A 242 2.76 -9.57 -2.58
C PHE A 242 3.71 -10.73 -2.94
N ALA A 243 3.97 -11.67 -2.04
CA ALA A 243 4.72 -12.87 -2.36
C ALA A 243 3.86 -13.87 -3.14
N TYR A 244 2.60 -14.01 -2.77
CA TYR A 244 1.63 -14.88 -3.44
C TYR A 244 1.30 -14.41 -4.86
N VAL A 245 1.00 -13.12 -5.04
CA VAL A 245 0.62 -12.56 -6.34
C VAL A 245 1.75 -12.68 -7.39
N LYS A 246 3.02 -12.76 -6.95
CA LYS A 246 4.16 -13.03 -7.85
C LYS A 246 4.15 -14.44 -8.42
N LEU A 247 3.48 -15.38 -7.75
CA LEU A 247 3.27 -16.74 -8.24
C LEU A 247 2.04 -16.84 -9.14
N GLN A 248 1.12 -15.89 -9.02
CA GLN A 248 -0.06 -15.81 -9.87
C GLN A 248 0.34 -15.27 -11.24
N TYR A 249 -0.07 -15.98 -12.28
CA TYR A 249 0.08 -15.50 -13.65
C TYR A 249 -1.05 -14.50 -13.93
N LEU A 250 -0.92 -13.28 -13.37
CA LEU A 250 -1.88 -12.18 -13.59
C LEU A 250 -1.71 -11.49 -14.96
N ASP A 251 -1.08 -12.17 -15.92
CA ASP A 251 -0.91 -11.70 -17.30
C ASP A 251 -2.21 -11.79 -18.13
N GLY A 252 -3.35 -11.89 -17.45
CA GLY A 252 -4.65 -11.70 -18.05
C GLY A 252 -4.67 -10.30 -18.62
N SER A 253 -4.84 -10.22 -19.94
CA SER A 253 -4.83 -8.98 -20.69
C SER A 253 -5.71 -7.97 -19.97
N MET A 254 -5.13 -6.93 -19.38
CA MET A 254 -5.84 -5.71 -18.96
C MET A 254 -6.41 -4.98 -20.20
N MET A 255 -6.80 -5.75 -21.22
CA MET A 255 -7.50 -5.33 -22.41
C MET A 255 -8.89 -4.91 -21.98
N CYS A 256 -9.19 -3.64 -22.23
CA CYS A 256 -10.55 -3.19 -22.17
C CYS A 256 -11.35 -4.05 -23.16
N PRO A 257 -12.47 -4.68 -22.75
CA PRO A 257 -13.29 -5.49 -23.66
C PRO A 257 -13.89 -4.68 -24.82
N ARG A 258 -13.82 -3.35 -24.75
CA ARG A 258 -14.21 -2.43 -25.83
C ARG A 258 -13.03 -1.85 -26.61
N CYS A 259 -11.94 -1.51 -25.94
CA CYS A 259 -10.84 -0.75 -26.55
C CYS A 259 -9.61 -1.60 -26.88
N GLY A 260 -9.61 -2.88 -26.52
CA GLY A 260 -8.46 -3.76 -26.72
C GLY A 260 -7.27 -3.39 -25.83
N PRO A 261 -6.03 -3.72 -26.24
CA PRO A 261 -4.83 -3.57 -25.41
C PRO A 261 -4.32 -2.14 -25.28
N SER A 262 -4.78 -1.24 -26.16
CA SER A 262 -4.31 0.15 -26.25
C SER A 262 -5.49 1.12 -26.34
N PRO A 263 -6.25 1.33 -25.26
CA PRO A 263 -7.28 2.37 -25.24
C PRO A 263 -6.66 3.74 -25.54
N GLU A 264 -7.36 4.56 -26.34
CA GLU A 264 -6.94 5.94 -26.65
C GLU A 264 -6.76 6.80 -25.39
N ASN A 265 -7.59 6.53 -24.37
CA ASN A 265 -7.51 7.19 -23.07
C ASN A 265 -7.58 6.15 -21.95
N THR A 266 -6.50 6.03 -21.17
CA THR A 266 -6.45 5.20 -19.97
C THR A 266 -6.58 6.08 -18.74
N ILE A 267 -7.70 6.00 -18.03
CA ILE A 267 -7.84 6.61 -16.70
C ILE A 267 -7.31 5.60 -15.69
N TRP A 268 -6.15 5.89 -15.11
CA TRP A 268 -5.62 5.15 -13.99
C TRP A 268 -6.23 5.74 -12.72
N ASP A 269 -7.20 5.05 -12.12
CA ASP A 269 -7.64 5.38 -10.77
C ASP A 269 -6.51 4.98 -9.82
N GLY A 270 -5.77 5.98 -9.36
CA GLY A 270 -4.41 5.79 -8.86
C GLY A 270 -4.39 5.35 -7.40
N VAL A 271 -3.80 4.18 -7.12
CA VAL A 271 -3.08 3.99 -5.86
C VAL A 271 -1.91 4.98 -5.87
N THR A 272 -1.99 6.01 -5.03
CA THR A 272 -0.87 6.96 -4.87
C THR A 272 0.28 6.26 -4.15
N LEU A 273 1.26 5.76 -4.91
CA LEU A 273 2.53 5.27 -4.37
C LEU A 273 3.48 6.46 -4.20
N ALA A 274 3.62 6.94 -2.96
CA ALA A 274 4.62 7.95 -2.63
C ALA A 274 6.00 7.30 -2.53
N PHE A 275 6.87 7.57 -3.50
CA PHE A 275 8.28 7.21 -3.41
C PHE A 275 9.05 8.28 -2.64
N ASN A 276 9.95 7.86 -1.75
CA ASN A 276 10.89 8.80 -1.14
C ASN A 276 11.72 9.46 -2.25
N ARG A 277 11.96 10.78 -2.18
CA ARG A 277 12.73 11.54 -3.17
C ARG A 277 14.07 10.90 -3.55
N LYS A 278 14.69 10.16 -2.63
CA LYS A 278 15.94 9.40 -2.88
C LYS A 278 15.81 8.26 -3.90
N HIS A 279 14.58 7.86 -4.23
CA HIS A 279 14.27 6.81 -5.21
C HIS A 279 13.74 7.38 -6.54
N LEU A 280 13.66 8.72 -6.68
CA LEU A 280 13.33 9.36 -7.94
C LEU A 280 14.58 9.40 -8.82
N LEU A 281 14.55 8.69 -9.94
CA LEU A 281 15.58 8.79 -10.97
C LEU A 281 15.37 10.07 -11.79
N PRO A 282 16.43 10.68 -12.36
CA PRO A 282 16.29 11.87 -13.23
C PRO A 282 15.43 11.63 -14.47
N THR A 283 15.27 10.36 -14.88
CA THR A 283 14.49 9.92 -16.04
C THR A 283 13.01 9.70 -15.73
N LEU A 284 12.58 9.90 -14.49
CA LEU A 284 11.20 9.68 -14.09
C LEU A 284 10.37 10.93 -14.43
N GLU A 285 9.75 10.93 -15.60
CA GLU A 285 8.81 11.96 -16.02
C GLU A 285 7.37 11.55 -15.63
N PRO A 286 6.51 12.51 -15.23
CA PRO A 286 5.11 12.19 -15.02
C PRO A 286 4.49 11.70 -16.34
N PRO A 287 3.54 10.74 -16.31
CA PRO A 287 2.89 10.20 -17.51
C PRO A 287 1.91 11.20 -18.17
N THR A 288 2.09 12.49 -17.93
CA THR A 288 1.23 13.57 -18.41
C THR A 288 1.96 14.35 -19.50
N THR A 289 1.43 14.34 -20.72
CA THR A 289 1.92 15.18 -21.83
C THR A 289 1.33 16.58 -21.69
N MET A 290 2.17 17.63 -21.68
CA MET A 290 1.68 19.00 -21.72
C MET A 290 1.27 19.34 -23.16
N GLN A 291 0.01 19.73 -23.38
CA GLN A 291 -0.43 20.25 -24.68
C GLN A 291 0.13 21.66 -24.89
N PRO A 292 0.52 22.06 -26.11
CA PRO A 292 1.05 23.41 -26.39
C PRO A 292 0.10 24.55 -25.97
N GLU A 293 -1.21 24.32 -26.02
CA GLU A 293 -2.25 25.27 -25.64
C GLU A 293 -2.63 25.18 -24.14
N SER A 294 -1.97 24.31 -23.38
CA SER A 294 -2.22 24.20 -21.94
C SER A 294 -1.95 25.53 -21.27
N VAL A 295 -2.89 25.97 -20.43
CA VAL A 295 -2.69 27.17 -19.63
C VAL A 295 -1.53 26.92 -18.65
N GLU A 296 -0.37 27.47 -18.96
CA GLU A 296 0.79 27.39 -18.08
C GLU A 296 0.55 28.28 -16.86
N ARG A 297 0.27 27.64 -15.72
CA ARG A 297 0.07 28.36 -14.46
C ARG A 297 1.41 28.56 -13.76
N THR A 298 2.21 29.49 -14.28
CA THR A 298 3.54 29.88 -13.76
C THR A 298 3.52 30.35 -12.29
N THR A 299 2.34 30.68 -11.77
CA THR A 299 2.10 31.14 -10.38
C THR A 299 1.19 30.22 -9.59
N THR A 300 1.27 28.90 -9.79
CA THR A 300 0.67 27.90 -8.89
C THR A 300 1.46 27.80 -7.58
N ARG A 301 1.39 28.85 -6.74
CA ARG A 301 1.88 28.74 -5.37
C ARG A 301 0.86 27.97 -4.55
N TYR A 302 1.29 26.83 -3.99
CA TYR A 302 0.55 26.17 -2.93
C TYR A 302 0.27 27.20 -1.82
N ILE A 303 -1.01 27.47 -1.57
CA ILE A 303 -1.41 28.36 -0.48
C ILE A 303 -1.20 27.56 0.81
N SER A 304 -0.23 27.98 1.63
CA SER A 304 -0.04 27.41 2.96
C SER A 304 -1.16 27.84 3.90
N ASN A 305 -1.26 27.17 5.06
CA ASN A 305 -2.22 27.50 6.11
C ASN A 305 -3.67 27.45 5.61
N GLN A 306 -4.07 26.35 4.98
CA GLN A 306 -5.48 26.13 4.61
C GLN A 306 -6.28 25.43 5.71
N GLN A 307 -5.63 25.00 6.79
CA GLN A 307 -6.27 24.29 7.91
C GLN A 307 -7.28 25.18 8.63
N LEU A 308 -8.27 24.56 9.27
CA LEU A 308 -9.26 25.31 10.06
C LEU A 308 -8.56 26.00 11.25
N LEU A 309 -7.82 25.24 12.06
CA LEU A 309 -6.85 25.79 13.02
C LEU A 309 -5.53 26.04 12.30
N GLU A 310 -5.11 27.29 12.12
CA GLU A 310 -3.87 27.62 11.39
C GLU A 310 -2.59 27.21 12.12
N ASP A 311 -2.55 27.39 13.45
CA ASP A 311 -1.36 27.12 14.24
C ASP A 311 -1.15 25.61 14.45
N ARG A 312 -0.09 25.08 13.84
CA ARG A 312 0.32 23.67 13.95
C ARG A 312 0.60 23.25 15.39
N LYS A 313 1.14 24.14 16.23
CA LYS A 313 1.42 23.84 17.64
C LYS A 313 0.11 23.67 18.40
N VAL A 314 -0.87 24.55 18.18
CA VAL A 314 -2.20 24.44 18.80
C VAL A 314 -2.89 23.15 18.36
N ARG A 315 -2.88 22.81 17.06
CA ARG A 315 -3.43 21.51 16.56
C ARG A 315 -2.82 20.31 17.27
N ARG A 316 -1.49 20.28 17.41
CA ARG A 316 -0.78 19.19 18.11
C ARG A 316 -1.13 19.11 19.59
N LEU A 317 -1.23 20.24 20.28
CA LEU A 317 -1.63 20.29 21.68
C LEU A 317 -3.05 19.78 21.87
N VAL A 318 -4.00 20.24 21.05
CA VAL A 318 -5.39 19.77 21.08
C VAL A 318 -5.47 18.27 20.78
N ARG A 319 -4.81 17.78 19.71
CA ARG A 319 -4.74 16.35 19.40
C ARG A 319 -4.13 15.54 20.53
N ARG A 320 -3.05 16.01 21.16
CA ARG A 320 -2.43 15.35 22.31
C ARG A 320 -3.42 15.19 23.44
N VAL A 321 -4.10 16.27 23.84
CA VAL A 321 -5.10 16.21 24.92
C VAL A 321 -6.22 15.22 24.61
N ILE A 322 -6.79 15.26 23.41
CA ILE A 322 -8.01 14.50 23.11
C ILE A 322 -7.76 13.05 22.67
N THR A 323 -6.58 12.72 22.14
CA THR A 323 -6.24 11.35 21.69
C THR A 323 -6.00 10.42 22.88
N GLY A 324 -6.35 9.14 22.74
CA GLY A 324 -6.26 8.16 23.83
C GLY A 324 -7.48 8.13 24.75
N THR A 325 -7.34 7.48 25.90
CA THR A 325 -8.39 7.29 26.91
C THR A 325 -8.84 8.64 27.50
N PRO A 326 -10.11 8.77 27.94
CA PRO A 326 -10.58 9.99 28.60
C PRO A 326 -9.72 10.36 29.83
N LEU A 327 -9.32 11.63 29.91
CA LEU A 327 -8.62 12.17 31.06
C LEU A 327 -9.63 12.33 32.21
N THR A 328 -9.52 11.48 33.22
CA THR A 328 -10.28 11.60 34.47
C THR A 328 -9.34 11.42 35.66
N MET A 329 -9.70 11.97 36.83
CA MET A 329 -8.92 11.70 38.04
C MET A 329 -8.88 10.22 38.40
N GLU A 330 -9.91 9.46 38.07
CA GLU A 330 -9.90 8.01 38.24
C GLU A 330 -8.87 7.33 37.35
N SER A 331 -8.76 7.73 36.08
CA SER A 331 -7.76 7.21 35.14
C SER A 331 -6.33 7.45 35.66
N LEU A 332 -6.09 8.62 36.26
CA LEU A 332 -4.78 8.97 36.86
C LEU A 332 -4.48 8.17 38.13
N LYS A 333 -5.49 7.91 38.96
CA LYS A 333 -5.36 7.15 40.20
C LYS A 333 -5.18 5.65 39.95
N LYS A 334 -5.94 5.10 39.01
CA LYS A 334 -5.92 3.66 38.71
C LYS A 334 -4.65 3.26 37.95
N GLY A 335 -3.99 4.20 37.24
CA GLY A 335 -2.74 3.95 36.51
C GLY A 335 -2.84 2.92 35.38
N VAL A 336 -4.01 2.31 35.21
CA VAL A 336 -4.25 1.20 34.28
C VAL A 336 -5.39 1.63 33.35
N PRO A 337 -5.13 1.78 32.04
CA PRO A 337 -6.19 1.87 31.04
C PRO A 337 -7.08 0.63 31.14
N PRO A 338 -8.42 0.72 31.05
CA PRO A 338 -9.34 -0.42 31.09
C PRO A 338 -9.21 -1.45 29.94
N GLY A 339 -8.05 -1.57 29.30
CA GLY A 339 -7.75 -2.50 28.20
C GLY A 339 -6.25 -2.76 27.97
N ALA A 340 -5.33 -2.19 28.76
CA ALA A 340 -3.89 -2.39 28.58
C ALA A 340 -3.43 -3.81 28.93
N GLN A 341 -4.25 -4.57 29.66
CA GLN A 341 -3.98 -5.98 29.96
C GLN A 341 -4.25 -6.90 28.75
N GLU A 342 -5.04 -6.46 27.77
CA GLU A 342 -5.33 -7.23 26.55
C GLU A 342 -4.39 -6.89 25.38
N GLU A 343 -3.81 -5.67 25.33
CA GLU A 343 -2.86 -5.27 24.28
C GLU A 343 -1.41 -5.72 24.56
N ALA A 344 -1.04 -5.91 25.83
CA ALA A 344 0.30 -6.40 26.19
C ALA A 344 0.58 -7.83 25.70
N ASP A 345 -0.47 -8.62 25.46
CA ASP A 345 -0.38 -9.97 24.90
C ASP A 345 -0.27 -9.97 23.36
N ALA A 346 -0.42 -8.82 22.69
CA ALA A 346 -0.48 -8.72 21.22
C ALA A 346 0.75 -8.07 20.56
N GLU A 347 1.66 -7.44 21.31
CA GLU A 347 2.82 -6.69 20.77
C GLU A 347 4.20 -7.29 21.14
N GLY A 348 4.32 -8.61 21.35
CA GLY A 348 5.57 -9.19 21.86
C GLY A 348 5.99 -10.53 21.26
N GLU A 349 6.27 -10.60 19.96
CA GLU A 349 7.03 -11.71 19.35
C GLU A 349 8.01 -11.17 18.28
N ASP A 350 8.93 -10.29 18.69
CA ASP A 350 10.15 -9.98 17.94
C ASP A 350 11.33 -10.01 18.95
N GLU A 351 11.53 -11.15 19.61
CA GLU A 351 12.82 -11.49 20.22
C GLU A 351 13.24 -12.85 19.66
N GLU A 352 14.44 -12.89 19.10
CA GLU A 352 15.10 -14.11 18.62
C GLU A 352 15.44 -14.97 19.85
N ASP A 353 14.80 -16.13 19.99
CA ASP A 353 15.10 -17.11 21.04
C ASP A 353 16.50 -17.72 20.85
N ASP A 354 17.40 -17.38 21.78
CA ASP A 354 18.34 -18.32 22.38
C ASP A 354 17.56 -19.12 23.44
N GLU A 355 17.42 -20.43 23.23
CA GLU A 355 16.74 -21.36 24.14
C GLU A 355 17.59 -21.60 25.41
N ASP A 356 17.05 -21.30 26.59
CA ASP A 356 17.17 -22.06 27.87
C ASP A 356 16.84 -21.17 29.09
N ASP A 357 15.55 -20.99 29.47
CA ASP A 357 15.07 -20.81 30.87
C ASP A 357 13.57 -20.43 30.97
N GLU A 358 12.68 -21.41 31.17
CA GLU A 358 11.23 -21.19 31.42
C GLU A 358 10.93 -20.38 32.71
N GLN A 359 11.88 -20.24 33.63
CA GLN A 359 11.72 -19.40 34.84
C GLN A 359 12.04 -17.91 34.60
N ALA A 360 12.72 -17.57 33.50
CA ALA A 360 13.05 -16.19 33.16
C ALA A 360 11.88 -15.43 32.50
N GLU A 361 11.02 -16.12 31.75
CA GLU A 361 9.89 -15.51 31.02
C GLU A 361 8.84 -14.88 31.94
N ALA A 362 8.50 -15.50 33.07
CA ALA A 362 7.52 -14.96 34.02
C ALA A 362 8.00 -13.62 34.62
N THR A 363 9.31 -13.48 34.81
CA THR A 363 9.94 -12.25 35.33
C THR A 363 10.00 -11.15 34.26
N GLN A 364 10.22 -11.52 32.99
CA GLN A 364 10.21 -10.59 31.86
C GLN A 364 8.80 -10.05 31.55
N ARG A 365 7.75 -10.87 31.62
CA ARG A 365 6.35 -10.44 31.41
C ARG A 365 5.90 -9.39 32.43
N GLY A 366 6.29 -9.55 33.70
CA GLY A 366 6.09 -8.53 34.74
C GLY A 366 6.72 -7.18 34.36
N SER A 367 7.95 -7.21 33.85
CA SER A 367 8.69 -6.00 33.46
C SER A 367 8.07 -5.26 32.25
N ARG A 368 7.48 -5.97 31.29
CA ARG A 368 6.82 -5.37 30.11
C ARG A 368 5.52 -4.67 30.51
N SER A 369 4.71 -5.32 31.35
CA SER A 369 3.46 -4.74 31.88
C SER A 369 3.72 -3.47 32.70
N GLU A 370 4.72 -3.49 33.58
CA GLU A 370 5.11 -2.32 34.37
C GLU A 370 5.58 -1.14 33.49
N ARG A 371 6.35 -1.42 32.43
CA ARG A 371 6.77 -0.41 31.45
C ARG A 371 5.59 0.18 30.68
N ALA A 372 4.62 -0.65 30.27
CA ALA A 372 3.41 -0.19 29.59
C ALA A 372 2.57 0.73 30.50
N ILE A 373 2.40 0.35 31.77
CA ILE A 373 1.71 1.16 32.78
C ILE A 373 2.45 2.48 33.01
N ALA A 374 3.78 2.44 33.17
CA ALA A 374 4.59 3.65 33.34
C ALA A 374 4.49 4.59 32.12
N ARG A 375 4.50 4.03 30.90
CA ARG A 375 4.32 4.79 29.66
C ARG A 375 2.94 5.42 29.56
N ALA A 376 1.88 4.66 29.85
CA ALA A 376 0.51 5.17 29.85
C ALA A 376 0.32 6.29 30.88
N ARG A 377 0.92 6.15 32.07
CA ARG A 377 0.93 7.20 33.10
C ARG A 377 1.69 8.44 32.65
N SER A 378 2.88 8.28 32.05
CA SER A 378 3.66 9.38 31.50
C SER A 378 2.87 10.14 30.43
N GLU A 379 2.25 9.41 29.50
CA GLU A 379 1.41 10.00 28.44
C GLU A 379 0.24 10.78 29.04
N MET A 380 -0.44 10.25 30.07
CA MET A 380 -1.51 10.97 30.76
C MET A 380 -1.03 12.26 31.41
N LEU A 381 0.13 12.25 32.07
CA LEU A 381 0.71 13.45 32.67
C LEU A 381 1.06 14.50 31.61
N GLU A 382 1.67 14.09 30.49
CA GLU A 382 1.97 14.99 29.38
C GLU A 382 0.70 15.61 28.77
N ARG A 383 -0.40 14.86 28.74
CA ARG A 383 -1.70 15.36 28.27
C ARG A 383 -2.31 16.38 29.22
N LEU A 384 -2.20 16.15 30.54
CA LEU A 384 -2.60 17.14 31.55
C LEU A 384 -1.79 18.42 31.45
N ASP A 385 -0.47 18.30 31.32
CA ASP A 385 0.44 19.45 31.20
C ASP A 385 0.17 20.27 29.93
N ALA A 386 -0.33 19.62 28.87
CA ALA A 386 -0.71 20.28 27.62
C ALA A 386 -2.03 21.07 27.71
N LEU A 387 -2.91 20.80 28.68
CA LEU A 387 -4.25 21.39 28.77
C LEU A 387 -4.26 22.93 28.81
N PRO A 388 -3.47 23.60 29.68
CA PRO A 388 -3.49 25.06 29.76
C PRO A 388 -3.04 25.71 28.46
N ALA A 389 -1.97 25.16 27.85
CA ALA A 389 -1.43 25.67 26.59
C ALA A 389 -2.38 25.45 25.41
N ALA A 390 -3.06 24.29 25.35
CA ALA A 390 -4.07 24.01 24.34
C ALA A 390 -5.25 24.99 24.45
N THR A 391 -5.76 25.16 25.67
CA THR A 391 -6.90 26.04 25.98
C THR A 391 -6.58 27.49 25.64
N GLU A 392 -5.43 27.99 26.09
CA GLU A 392 -4.98 29.35 25.82
C GLU A 392 -4.72 29.58 24.32
N GLY A 393 -4.11 28.59 23.65
CA GLY A 393 -3.92 28.63 22.20
C GLY A 393 -5.23 28.73 21.43
N LEU A 394 -6.27 27.98 21.85
CA LEU A 394 -7.60 28.07 21.27
C LEU A 394 -8.29 29.41 21.59
N LYS A 395 -8.18 29.92 22.83
CA LYS A 395 -8.77 31.22 23.23
C LYS A 395 -8.22 32.38 22.38
N ARG A 396 -6.94 32.35 22.01
CA ARG A 396 -6.33 33.36 21.12
C ARG A 396 -6.86 33.30 19.68
N ILE A 397 -7.26 32.11 19.21
CA ILE A 397 -7.82 31.92 17.87
C ILE A 397 -9.31 32.30 17.86
N CYS A 398 -10.07 31.79 18.83
CA CYS A 398 -11.48 32.08 19.04
C CYS A 398 -11.81 31.89 20.54
N PRO A 399 -12.18 32.96 21.27
CA PRO A 399 -12.47 32.87 22.71
C PRO A 399 -13.51 31.81 23.04
N SER A 400 -14.60 31.72 22.26
CA SER A 400 -15.67 30.74 22.45
C SER A 400 -15.21 29.31 22.17
N LEU A 401 -14.30 29.10 21.21
CA LEU A 401 -13.70 27.78 20.97
C LEU A 401 -12.82 27.33 22.14
N GLY A 402 -12.02 28.24 22.69
CA GLY A 402 -11.21 27.98 23.86
C GLY A 402 -12.05 27.75 25.12
N ALA A 403 -13.14 28.49 25.30
CA ALA A 403 -14.10 28.28 26.39
C ALA A 403 -14.81 26.92 26.29
N LEU A 404 -15.25 26.54 25.08
CA LEU A 404 -15.86 25.22 24.83
C LEU A 404 -14.88 24.08 25.13
N PHE A 405 -13.61 24.24 24.76
CA PHE A 405 -12.58 23.24 25.05
C PHE A 405 -12.29 23.15 26.55
N ASP A 406 -12.17 24.29 27.24
CA ASP A 406 -11.93 24.37 28.70
C ASP A 406 -13.08 23.73 29.48
N ASP A 407 -14.33 24.00 29.09
CA ASP A 407 -15.53 23.43 29.71
C ASP A 407 -15.57 21.89 29.59
N LYS A 408 -15.17 21.34 28.44
CA LYS A 408 -15.26 19.89 28.19
C LYS A 408 -14.01 19.10 28.54
N PHE A 409 -12.83 19.69 28.41
CA PHE A 409 -11.55 18.99 28.58
C PHE A 409 -10.61 19.68 29.57
N GLY A 410 -10.93 20.89 30.03
CA GLY A 410 -10.07 21.67 30.90
C GLY A 410 -9.81 21.03 32.25
N VAL A 411 -8.86 21.62 32.99
CA VAL A 411 -8.36 21.08 34.26
C VAL A 411 -9.49 20.90 35.28
N SER A 412 -10.43 21.83 35.34
CA SER A 412 -11.60 21.76 36.24
C SER A 412 -12.49 20.55 35.94
N THR A 413 -12.71 20.25 34.66
CA THR A 413 -13.55 19.12 34.23
C THR A 413 -12.89 17.78 34.52
N VAL A 414 -11.57 17.70 34.29
CA VAL A 414 -10.77 16.52 34.67
C VAL A 414 -10.81 16.32 36.18
N ALA A 415 -10.63 17.38 36.98
CA ALA A 415 -10.65 17.33 38.45
C ALA A 415 -12.00 16.82 38.99
N GLN A 416 -13.10 17.16 38.33
CA GLN A 416 -14.45 16.66 38.64
C GLN A 416 -14.72 15.24 38.14
N SER A 417 -13.77 14.62 37.44
CA SER A 417 -13.92 13.30 36.78
C SER A 417 -15.06 13.24 35.77
N ASN A 418 -15.43 14.39 35.20
CA ASN A 418 -16.46 14.46 34.16
C ASN A 418 -15.88 13.99 32.83
N VAL A 419 -16.51 13.00 32.20
CA VAL A 419 -16.12 12.51 30.89
C VAL A 419 -16.82 13.35 29.82
N ALA A 420 -16.03 14.02 28.98
CA ALA A 420 -16.56 14.75 27.83
C ALA A 420 -17.35 13.82 26.90
N PRO A 421 -18.56 14.20 26.47
CA PRO A 421 -19.30 13.45 25.46
C PRO A 421 -18.49 13.31 24.17
N ASN A 422 -18.56 12.14 23.52
CA ASN A 422 -17.73 11.81 22.36
C ASN A 422 -17.92 12.78 21.17
N VAL A 423 -19.09 13.43 21.06
CA VAL A 423 -19.36 14.44 20.02
C VAL A 423 -18.36 15.61 20.07
N TYR A 424 -17.99 16.09 21.26
CA TYR A 424 -16.98 17.15 21.42
C TYR A 424 -15.60 16.65 21.01
N ARG A 425 -15.27 15.40 21.36
CA ARG A 425 -13.98 14.78 20.99
C ARG A 425 -13.85 14.70 19.47
N ARG A 426 -14.87 14.20 18.77
CA ARG A 426 -14.91 14.13 17.30
C ARG A 426 -14.79 15.51 16.67
N PHE A 427 -15.52 16.49 17.20
CA PHE A 427 -15.42 17.88 16.77
C PHE A 427 -13.98 18.42 16.87
N PHE A 428 -13.33 18.30 18.04
CA PHE A 428 -11.97 18.79 18.22
C PHE A 428 -10.92 18.02 17.40
N ILE A 429 -11.13 16.72 17.13
CA ILE A 429 -10.29 15.93 16.21
C ILE A 429 -10.39 16.52 14.80
N GLN A 430 -11.61 16.76 14.32
CA GLN A 430 -11.86 17.22 12.95
C GLN A 430 -11.32 18.64 12.71
N ILE A 431 -11.52 19.58 13.65
CA ILE A 431 -11.01 20.96 13.46
C ILE A 431 -9.48 21.06 13.59
N SER A 432 -8.86 20.09 14.28
CA SER A 432 -7.41 19.99 14.45
C SER A 432 -6.74 19.18 13.36
N ALA A 433 -7.45 18.88 12.28
CA ALA A 433 -6.92 18.12 11.16
C ALA A 433 -5.90 18.93 10.33
N GLU A 434 -4.98 18.22 9.68
CA GLU A 434 -3.89 18.84 8.88
C GLU A 434 -4.37 19.17 7.44
N GLU A 435 -5.58 18.74 7.12
CA GLU A 435 -6.33 18.94 5.90
C GLU A 435 -6.78 20.40 5.70
N SER A 436 -7.07 20.75 4.44
CA SER A 436 -7.67 22.05 4.12
C SER A 436 -9.06 22.15 4.74
N VAL A 437 -9.41 23.31 5.30
CA VAL A 437 -10.75 23.60 5.83
C VAL A 437 -11.84 23.33 4.79
N LEU A 438 -11.54 23.50 3.50
CA LEU A 438 -12.51 23.28 2.42
C LEU A 438 -12.80 21.79 2.14
N GLN A 439 -11.98 20.87 2.63
CA GLN A 439 -12.31 19.44 2.63
C GLN A 439 -13.37 19.11 3.69
N MET A 440 -13.45 19.91 4.76
CA MET A 440 -14.48 19.80 5.79
C MET A 440 -15.70 20.69 5.50
N THR A 441 -15.50 21.90 4.99
CA THR A 441 -16.56 22.87 4.68
C THR A 441 -16.47 23.27 3.21
N THR A 442 -17.07 22.45 2.35
CA THR A 442 -17.23 22.76 0.93
C THR A 442 -18.02 24.06 0.76
N LYS A 443 -18.05 24.63 -0.46
CA LYS A 443 -18.84 25.84 -0.71
C LYS A 443 -20.34 25.67 -0.35
N PRO A 444 -21.05 24.61 -0.78
CA PRO A 444 -22.42 24.36 -0.34
C PRO A 444 -22.56 24.25 1.19
N ALA A 445 -21.62 23.55 1.85
CA ALA A 445 -21.62 23.42 3.31
C ALA A 445 -21.43 24.76 4.03
N LEU A 446 -20.61 25.68 3.49
CA LEU A 446 -20.46 27.04 4.01
C LEU A 446 -21.75 27.85 3.84
N ASP A 447 -22.42 27.73 2.70
CA ASP A 447 -23.71 28.40 2.45
C ASP A 447 -24.79 27.88 3.42
N ALA A 448 -24.81 26.57 3.68
CA ALA A 448 -25.70 25.95 4.68
C ALA A 448 -25.38 26.43 6.11
N LEU A 449 -24.10 26.51 6.47
CA LEU A 449 -23.65 27.00 7.77
C LEU A 449 -24.06 28.46 8.00
N GLU A 450 -23.95 29.31 6.98
CA GLU A 450 -24.42 30.70 7.00
C GLU A 450 -25.94 30.80 7.18
N ALA A 451 -26.72 29.98 6.46
CA ALA A 451 -28.16 29.90 6.63
C ALA A 451 -28.57 29.46 8.05
N PHE A 452 -27.85 28.49 8.62
CA PHE A 452 -28.03 28.07 10.01
C PHE A 452 -27.71 29.18 11.01
N ILE A 453 -26.58 29.87 10.86
CA ILE A 453 -26.19 30.97 11.75
C ILE A 453 -27.22 32.10 11.72
N THR A 454 -27.77 32.39 10.54
CA THR A 454 -28.79 33.43 10.35
C THR A 454 -30.13 33.05 10.97
N ALA A 455 -30.50 31.77 10.88
CA ALA A 455 -31.75 31.24 11.43
C ALA A 455 -31.50 29.88 12.10
N PRO A 456 -31.12 29.85 13.39
CA PRO A 456 -30.67 28.65 14.09
C PRO A 456 -31.86 27.77 14.49
N THR A 457 -32.44 27.11 13.50
CA THR A 457 -33.55 26.17 13.65
C THR A 457 -33.05 24.73 13.53
N HIS A 458 -33.80 23.77 14.07
CA HIS A 458 -33.48 22.35 13.92
C HIS A 458 -33.42 21.94 12.44
N ARG A 459 -34.33 22.49 11.62
CA ARG A 459 -34.33 22.26 10.17
C ARG A 459 -33.03 22.74 9.53
N ASN A 460 -32.56 23.94 9.85
CA ASN A 460 -31.32 24.44 9.26
C ASN A 460 -30.08 23.69 9.79
N ALA A 461 -30.10 23.26 11.06
CA ALA A 461 -29.05 22.41 11.61
C ALA A 461 -28.94 21.08 10.84
N SER A 462 -30.06 20.44 10.50
CA SER A 462 -30.05 19.17 9.75
C SER A 462 -29.44 19.24 8.34
N ILE A 463 -29.36 20.44 7.75
CA ILE A 463 -28.71 20.65 6.45
C ILE A 463 -27.17 20.57 6.59
N LEU A 464 -26.64 20.75 7.81
CA LEU A 464 -25.20 20.65 8.10
C LEU A 464 -24.68 19.22 8.15
N VAL A 465 -25.43 18.23 7.64
CA VAL A 465 -24.97 16.84 7.53
C VAL A 465 -23.67 16.71 6.72
N GLU A 466 -23.41 17.66 5.82
CA GLU A 466 -22.14 17.77 5.07
C GLU A 466 -20.94 18.18 5.94
N ILE A 467 -21.18 18.65 7.17
CA ILE A 467 -20.15 18.93 8.19
C ILE A 467 -20.45 18.07 9.43
N PRO A 468 -20.18 16.74 9.38
CA PRO A 468 -20.72 15.77 10.34
C PRO A 468 -20.48 16.14 11.81
N ALA A 469 -19.27 16.56 12.20
CA ALA A 469 -19.02 16.86 13.61
C ALA A 469 -19.72 18.13 14.11
N VAL A 470 -19.98 19.12 13.25
CA VAL A 470 -20.77 20.31 13.62
C VAL A 470 -22.24 19.91 13.79
N HIS A 471 -22.77 19.12 12.86
CA HIS A 471 -24.14 18.61 12.96
C HIS A 471 -24.35 17.73 14.22
N GLU A 472 -23.42 16.81 14.50
CA GLU A 472 -23.47 15.96 15.70
C GLU A 472 -23.43 16.80 16.99
N LEU A 473 -22.54 17.80 17.04
CA LEU A 473 -22.42 18.71 18.17
C LEU A 473 -23.72 19.50 18.41
N LEU A 474 -24.26 20.13 17.36
CA LEU A 474 -25.50 20.90 17.45
C LEU A 474 -26.70 20.03 17.82
N SER A 475 -26.79 18.82 17.26
CA SER A 475 -27.85 17.87 17.58
C SER A 475 -27.79 17.43 19.04
N TYR A 476 -26.59 17.17 19.55
CA TYR A 476 -26.37 16.83 20.96
C TYR A 476 -26.80 17.97 21.88
N GLU A 477 -26.36 19.20 21.61
CA GLU A 477 -26.67 20.36 22.46
C GLU A 477 -28.15 20.75 22.40
N LYS A 478 -28.80 20.58 21.25
CA LYS A 478 -30.25 20.74 21.13
C LYS A 478 -31.02 19.68 21.94
N GLY A 479 -30.46 18.49 22.11
CA GLY A 479 -31.02 17.47 23.01
C GLY A 479 -30.97 17.87 24.48
N LEU A 480 -30.01 18.73 24.87
CA LEU A 480 -29.86 19.22 26.24
C LEU A 480 -30.73 20.43 26.57
N GLY A 481 -31.27 21.13 25.57
CA GLY A 481 -32.05 22.34 25.80
C GLY A 481 -32.78 22.88 24.57
N ASN A 482 -33.69 23.82 24.80
CA ASN A 482 -34.56 24.34 23.74
C ASN A 482 -33.85 25.27 22.74
N ALA A 483 -32.64 25.76 23.04
CA ALA A 483 -31.89 26.67 22.18
C ALA A 483 -30.43 26.20 22.04
N PHE A 484 -29.78 26.60 20.94
CA PHE A 484 -28.36 26.34 20.74
C PHE A 484 -27.52 27.26 21.63
N PRO A 485 -26.50 26.75 22.35
CA PRO A 485 -25.62 27.57 23.18
C PRO A 485 -24.89 28.66 22.38
N GLU A 486 -24.81 29.87 22.91
CA GLU A 486 -24.16 31.00 22.21
C GLU A 486 -22.67 30.71 21.93
N ILE A 487 -21.99 30.02 22.84
CA ILE A 487 -20.59 29.58 22.66
C ILE A 487 -20.44 28.74 21.40
N THR A 488 -21.37 27.82 21.14
CA THR A 488 -21.35 26.97 19.94
C THR A 488 -21.73 27.74 18.69
N MET A 489 -22.65 28.71 18.80
CA MET A 489 -22.99 29.62 17.70
C MET A 489 -21.78 30.47 17.28
N ASP A 490 -21.01 30.98 18.23
CA ASP A 490 -19.76 31.71 17.95
C ASP A 490 -18.72 30.83 17.26
N VAL A 491 -18.58 29.57 17.69
CA VAL A 491 -17.70 28.60 17.04
C VAL A 491 -18.15 28.36 15.59
N CYS A 492 -19.45 28.25 15.33
CA CYS A 492 -19.98 28.12 13.96
C CYS A 492 -19.64 29.34 13.10
N ARG A 493 -19.79 30.56 13.63
CA ARG A 493 -19.41 31.82 12.95
C ARG A 493 -17.92 31.84 12.63
N TRP A 494 -17.08 31.42 13.57
CA TRP A 494 -15.64 31.31 13.36
C TRP A 494 -15.29 30.32 12.23
N ILE A 495 -15.92 29.13 12.20
CA ILE A 495 -15.73 28.14 11.13
C ILE A 495 -16.12 28.73 9.77
N LEU A 496 -17.29 29.38 9.68
CA LEU A 496 -17.77 30.01 8.45
C LEU A 496 -16.76 31.05 7.94
N ASN A 497 -16.35 31.98 8.81
CA ASN A 497 -15.42 33.05 8.45
C ASN A 497 -14.09 32.48 7.96
N ARG A 498 -13.58 31.46 8.65
CA ARG A 498 -12.33 30.80 8.29
C ARG A 498 -12.43 30.08 6.94
N GLY A 499 -13.48 29.31 6.73
CA GLY A 499 -13.73 28.61 5.46
C GLY A 499 -13.87 29.58 4.28
N ARG A 500 -14.63 30.67 4.45
CA ARG A 500 -14.76 31.73 3.43
C ARG A 500 -13.44 32.42 3.13
N ALA A 501 -12.62 32.71 4.14
CA ALA A 501 -11.31 33.32 3.94
C ALA A 501 -10.39 32.42 3.09
N VAL A 502 -10.32 31.11 3.39
CA VAL A 502 -9.53 30.16 2.61
C VAL A 502 -10.09 30.01 1.19
N LEU A 503 -11.41 29.89 1.03
CA LEU A 503 -12.07 29.82 -0.28
C LEU A 503 -11.73 31.03 -1.15
N ASN A 504 -11.90 32.24 -0.61
CA ASN A 504 -11.60 33.48 -1.32
C ASN A 504 -10.11 33.60 -1.66
N SER A 505 -9.22 33.05 -0.83
CA SER A 505 -7.78 33.02 -1.11
C SER A 505 -7.42 32.13 -2.31
N LEU A 506 -8.20 31.05 -2.54
CA LEU A 506 -7.97 30.05 -3.57
C LEU A 506 -8.65 30.40 -4.91
N VAL A 507 -9.78 31.11 -4.88
CA VAL A 507 -10.56 31.49 -6.08
C VAL A 507 -9.93 32.70 -6.81
N LYS A 508 -8.60 32.86 -6.76
CA LYS A 508 -7.88 33.92 -7.48
C LYS A 508 -7.74 33.57 -8.96
N GLY A 509 -8.59 34.16 -9.80
CA GLY A 509 -8.49 34.08 -11.26
C GLY A 509 -9.87 34.12 -11.95
N PRO A 510 -9.93 34.40 -13.26
CA PRO A 510 -11.14 34.15 -14.02
C PRO A 510 -11.53 32.68 -13.84
N GLN A 511 -12.82 32.40 -13.60
CA GLN A 511 -13.30 31.02 -13.61
C GLN A 511 -12.85 30.39 -14.93
N PRO A 512 -12.36 29.13 -14.92
CA PRO A 512 -12.13 28.43 -16.16
C PRO A 512 -13.40 28.55 -17.01
N PRO A 513 -13.28 28.78 -18.33
CA PRO A 513 -14.44 28.89 -19.19
C PRO A 513 -15.35 27.72 -18.87
N LYS A 514 -16.63 28.03 -18.58
CA LYS A 514 -17.62 26.97 -18.38
C LYS A 514 -17.46 26.04 -19.57
N MET A 515 -17.19 24.77 -19.31
CA MET A 515 -17.23 23.78 -20.36
C MET A 515 -18.56 23.99 -21.09
N PRO A 516 -18.56 24.05 -22.43
CA PRO A 516 -19.77 24.30 -23.19
C PRO A 516 -20.85 23.37 -22.65
N ASP A 517 -22.01 23.95 -22.33
CA ASP A 517 -23.13 23.24 -21.73
C ASP A 517 -23.30 21.95 -22.53
N SER A 518 -23.09 20.79 -21.90
CA SER A 518 -23.18 19.48 -22.56
C SER A 518 -24.64 19.10 -22.82
N SER A 519 -25.41 20.07 -23.31
CA SER A 519 -26.74 19.95 -23.88
C SER A 519 -26.72 19.21 -25.22
N VAL A 520 -25.54 18.89 -25.75
CA VAL A 520 -25.40 17.78 -26.69
C VAL A 520 -25.69 16.50 -25.90
N GLU A 521 -26.92 16.00 -26.05
CA GLU A 521 -27.36 14.68 -25.59
C GLU A 521 -26.21 13.70 -25.73
N LYS A 522 -25.68 13.26 -24.60
CA LYS A 522 -24.59 12.31 -24.62
C LYS A 522 -25.19 10.98 -25.08
N PRO A 523 -24.74 10.40 -26.21
CA PRO A 523 -25.35 9.19 -26.78
C PRO A 523 -25.40 7.99 -25.82
N TRP A 524 -24.58 8.00 -24.77
CA TRP A 524 -24.56 6.97 -23.73
C TRP A 524 -25.73 7.04 -22.73
N GLN A 525 -26.54 8.09 -22.72
CA GLN A 525 -27.76 8.17 -21.90
C GLN A 525 -28.99 7.51 -22.56
N GLN A 526 -28.87 7.02 -23.80
CA GLN A 526 -29.95 6.36 -24.55
C GLN A 526 -29.76 4.83 -24.66
N VAL A 527 -28.98 4.20 -23.77
CA VAL A 527 -28.80 2.73 -23.74
C VAL A 527 -29.43 2.12 -22.52
#